data_AF-A0ABD3MAH5-F1
#
_entry.id   AF-A0ABD3MAH5-F1
#
_cell.length_a   1.000
_cell.length_b   1.000
_cell.length_c   1.000
_cell.angle_alpha   90.00
_cell.angle_beta   90.00
_cell.angle_gamma   90.00
#
_symmetry.space_group_name_H-M   'P 1'
#
loop_
_entity.id
_entity.type
_entity.pdbx_description
1 polymer ?
#
loop_
_entity_poly.entity_id
_entity_poly.type
_entity_poly.pdbx_seq_one_letter_code
_entity_poly.pdbx_strand_id
1 'polypeptide(L)'
;MSLADIQADLKELVTTKNCGPILIRLSWHDAGVYSTGKLTGGCPNAAMRFTDAGEGTFGANAGLPTVALSLLQPITDKYVTTGVISHADLWTLAANVAIETMGGPTIPTRFGRSDAKSSAESVESQVGRLPDGDKGIDHLRDIFHPKGFTDKDIVALSGAHTVGRCHADRSGFDGPWTEQPLSFDNSYFTEMLNKEYVDETTAQGCPQKKHAGTGTVMLISDLALLEQPFREYVELYAKDQGVFFEDFTKAWVKLQENGCEGLRETL
;
A
#
# COMPACT_ATOMS: atom_id res chain seq x y z
N MET A 1 -3.39 -8.22 -27.24
CA MET A 1 -4.01 -7.88 -25.95
C MET A 1 -3.71 -6.42 -25.67
N SER A 2 -4.70 -5.66 -25.21
CA SER A 2 -4.61 -4.21 -24.97
C SER A 2 -4.59 -3.89 -23.46
N LEU A 3 -4.17 -2.68 -23.10
CA LEU A 3 -4.25 -2.19 -21.70
C LEU A 3 -5.69 -2.28 -21.15
N ALA A 4 -6.68 -1.96 -21.99
CA ALA A 4 -8.10 -2.03 -21.62
C ALA A 4 -8.53 -3.47 -21.25
N ASP A 5 -8.00 -4.49 -21.93
CA ASP A 5 -8.29 -5.90 -21.60
C ASP A 5 -7.75 -6.26 -20.21
N ILE A 6 -6.53 -5.80 -19.88
CA ILE A 6 -5.90 -6.05 -18.58
C ILE A 6 -6.70 -5.35 -17.46
N GLN A 7 -7.07 -4.08 -17.69
CA GLN A 7 -7.88 -3.31 -16.72
C GLN A 7 -9.26 -3.94 -16.49
N ALA A 8 -9.90 -4.46 -17.54
CA ALA A 8 -11.17 -5.15 -17.42
C ALA A 8 -11.06 -6.42 -16.56
N ASP A 9 -10.07 -7.27 -16.81
CA ASP A 9 -9.83 -8.48 -16.02
C ASP A 9 -9.48 -8.16 -14.55
N LEU A 10 -8.67 -7.12 -14.32
CA LEU A 10 -8.34 -6.65 -12.97
C LEU A 10 -9.57 -6.12 -12.23
N LYS A 11 -10.43 -5.35 -12.90
CA LYS A 11 -11.68 -4.84 -12.32
C LYS A 11 -12.64 -5.99 -11.97
N GLU A 12 -12.74 -6.99 -12.84
CA GLU A 12 -13.51 -8.21 -12.55
C GLU A 12 -12.94 -8.95 -11.33
N LEU A 13 -11.63 -9.13 -11.26
CA LEU A 13 -10.96 -9.76 -10.11
C LEU A 13 -11.28 -9.01 -8.81
N VAL A 14 -11.11 -7.69 -8.78
CA VAL A 14 -11.37 -6.86 -7.59
C VAL A 14 -12.82 -6.96 -7.16
N THR A 15 -13.76 -6.85 -8.11
CA THR A 15 -15.21 -6.87 -7.83
C THR A 15 -15.68 -8.25 -7.35
N THR A 16 -15.14 -9.33 -7.91
CA THR A 16 -15.59 -10.70 -7.61
C THR A 16 -14.93 -11.29 -6.37
N LYS A 17 -13.69 -10.89 -6.06
CA LYS A 17 -12.92 -11.44 -4.93
C LYS A 17 -12.81 -10.49 -3.74
N ASN A 18 -13.24 -9.23 -3.88
CA ASN A 18 -13.04 -8.19 -2.87
C ASN A 18 -11.58 -8.06 -2.44
N CYS A 19 -10.65 -8.28 -3.38
CA CYS A 19 -9.21 -8.32 -3.10
C CYS A 19 -8.50 -7.00 -3.36
N GLY A 20 -9.23 -5.91 -3.61
CA GLY A 20 -8.63 -4.59 -3.81
C GLY A 20 -7.61 -4.18 -2.74
N PRO A 21 -7.91 -4.35 -1.44
CA PRO A 21 -6.97 -3.93 -0.38
C PRO A 21 -5.63 -4.67 -0.41
N ILE A 22 -5.62 -5.98 -0.70
CA ILE A 22 -4.35 -6.73 -0.76
C ILE A 22 -3.54 -6.39 -2.00
N LEU A 23 -4.18 -6.01 -3.12
CA LEU A 23 -3.48 -5.54 -4.33
C LEU A 23 -2.84 -4.16 -4.11
N ILE A 24 -3.53 -3.26 -3.40
CA ILE A 24 -2.95 -1.98 -2.96
C ILE A 24 -1.73 -2.22 -2.07
N ARG A 25 -1.86 -3.12 -1.08
CA ARG A 25 -0.73 -3.48 -0.22
C ARG A 25 0.43 -4.10 -1.01
N LEU A 26 0.17 -4.96 -1.99
CA LEU A 26 1.21 -5.56 -2.83
C LEU A 26 2.03 -4.48 -3.54
N SER A 27 1.38 -3.56 -4.24
CA SER A 27 2.07 -2.46 -4.93
C SER A 27 2.77 -1.52 -3.96
N TRP A 28 2.14 -1.21 -2.81
CA TRP A 28 2.76 -0.41 -1.75
C TRP A 28 4.07 -1.03 -1.26
N HIS A 29 4.09 -2.33 -0.98
CA HIS A 29 5.27 -3.01 -0.45
C HIS A 29 6.37 -3.17 -1.52
N ASP A 30 6.01 -3.46 -2.77
CA ASP A 30 6.96 -3.55 -3.89
C ASP A 30 7.64 -2.20 -4.19
N ALA A 31 6.91 -1.08 -4.02
CA ALA A 31 7.47 0.26 -4.22
C ALA A 31 8.08 0.87 -2.96
N GLY A 32 7.55 0.51 -1.79
CA GLY A 32 7.94 1.03 -0.49
C GLY A 32 9.37 0.68 -0.11
N VAL A 33 10.00 -0.29 -0.78
CA VAL A 33 11.40 -0.61 -0.54
C VAL A 33 12.38 0.43 -1.09
N TYR A 34 11.99 1.36 -1.97
CA TYR A 34 12.90 2.41 -2.46
C TYR A 34 13.58 3.22 -1.35
N SER A 35 14.86 3.62 -1.49
CA SER A 35 15.54 4.57 -0.60
C SER A 35 16.74 5.20 -1.30
N THR A 36 17.04 6.47 -1.01
CA THR A 36 18.27 7.17 -1.47
C THR A 36 19.30 7.38 -0.35
N GLY A 37 19.10 6.75 0.81
CA GLY A 37 19.93 6.93 2.01
C GLY A 37 21.09 5.94 2.12
N LYS A 38 21.30 5.36 3.32
CA LYS A 38 22.33 4.32 3.57
C LYS A 38 22.08 3.01 2.82
N LEU A 39 20.88 2.84 2.27
CA LEU A 39 20.42 1.66 1.56
C LEU A 39 20.18 2.07 0.10
N THR A 40 20.64 1.27 -0.85
CA THR A 40 20.33 1.45 -2.28
C THR A 40 19.07 0.68 -2.61
N GLY A 41 18.05 1.30 -3.18
CA GLY A 41 16.86 0.63 -3.69
C GLY A 41 16.47 1.19 -5.03
N GLY A 42 16.14 0.32 -5.99
CA GLY A 42 15.73 0.68 -7.33
C GLY A 42 14.21 0.70 -7.49
N CYS A 43 13.78 1.09 -8.68
CA CYS A 43 12.42 0.94 -9.20
C CYS A 43 11.75 -0.39 -8.75
N PRO A 44 10.43 -0.41 -8.46
CA PRO A 44 9.74 -1.66 -8.14
C PRO A 44 9.98 -2.71 -9.23
N ASN A 45 10.33 -3.93 -8.83
CA ASN A 45 10.81 -4.98 -9.73
C ASN A 45 10.15 -6.35 -9.48
N ALA A 46 9.13 -6.43 -8.62
CA ALA A 46 8.46 -7.69 -8.30
C ALA A 46 9.41 -8.79 -7.79
N ALA A 47 10.46 -8.43 -7.04
CA ALA A 47 11.37 -9.39 -6.39
C ALA A 47 10.66 -10.26 -5.34
N MET A 48 9.56 -9.77 -4.77
CA MET A 48 8.72 -10.49 -3.80
C MET A 48 8.14 -11.83 -4.33
N ARG A 49 8.21 -12.10 -5.64
CA ARG A 49 7.86 -13.41 -6.23
C ARG A 49 8.78 -14.54 -5.79
N PHE A 50 10.01 -14.22 -5.38
CA PHE A 50 11.02 -15.20 -4.99
C PHE A 50 10.98 -15.42 -3.47
N THR A 51 10.64 -16.64 -3.04
CA THR A 51 10.46 -17.00 -1.62
C THR A 51 11.59 -17.84 -1.06
N ASP A 52 12.67 -18.03 -1.82
CA ASP A 52 13.90 -18.71 -1.40
C ASP A 52 14.78 -17.81 -0.53
N ALA A 53 14.73 -16.50 -0.75
CA ALA A 53 15.40 -15.46 0.04
C ALA A 53 14.80 -14.07 -0.28
N GLY A 54 15.28 -13.03 0.39
CA GLY A 54 14.96 -11.64 0.03
C GLY A 54 13.52 -11.24 0.35
N GLU A 55 12.93 -10.40 -0.50
CA GLU A 55 11.66 -9.74 -0.22
C GLU A 55 10.49 -10.71 -0.03
N GLY A 56 10.47 -11.85 -0.72
CA GLY A 56 9.44 -12.87 -0.53
C GLY A 56 9.50 -13.58 0.84
N THR A 57 10.57 -13.37 1.61
CA THR A 57 10.76 -13.94 2.96
C THR A 57 10.62 -12.92 4.09
N PHE A 58 10.47 -11.63 3.76
CA PHE A 58 10.34 -10.57 4.77
C PHE A 58 9.03 -10.67 5.54
N GLY A 59 9.11 -10.54 6.87
CA GLY A 59 7.94 -10.61 7.76
C GLY A 59 6.84 -9.61 7.42
N ALA A 60 7.20 -8.35 7.09
CA ALA A 60 6.25 -7.33 6.68
C ALA A 60 5.55 -7.64 5.36
N ASN A 61 6.08 -8.56 4.55
CA ASN A 61 5.46 -9.01 3.30
C ASN A 61 4.56 -10.24 3.51
N ALA A 62 4.33 -10.70 4.75
CA ALA A 62 3.49 -11.87 5.04
C ALA A 62 2.13 -11.79 4.31
N GLY A 63 1.79 -12.90 3.64
CA GLY A 63 0.58 -13.04 2.82
C GLY A 63 0.70 -12.51 1.38
N LEU A 64 1.62 -11.59 1.08
CA LEU A 64 1.74 -11.05 -0.29
C LEU A 64 2.31 -12.08 -1.29
N PRO A 65 3.45 -12.77 -1.01
CA PRO A 65 4.01 -13.75 -1.96
C PRO A 65 3.09 -14.93 -2.26
N THR A 66 2.16 -15.25 -1.35
CA THR A 66 1.29 -16.43 -1.48
C THR A 66 -0.12 -16.04 -1.88
N VAL A 67 -0.80 -15.19 -1.13
CA VAL A 67 -2.22 -14.87 -1.34
C VAL A 67 -2.40 -13.89 -2.49
N ALA A 68 -1.67 -12.77 -2.48
CA ALA A 68 -1.83 -11.74 -3.51
C ALA A 68 -1.42 -12.27 -4.90
N LEU A 69 -0.29 -13.00 -4.96
CA LEU A 69 0.18 -13.58 -6.21
C LEU A 69 -0.74 -14.70 -6.73
N SER A 70 -1.29 -15.53 -5.85
CA SER A 70 -2.28 -16.54 -6.26
C SER A 70 -3.54 -15.92 -6.85
N LEU A 71 -3.99 -14.77 -6.34
CA LEU A 71 -5.13 -14.04 -6.89
C LEU A 71 -4.84 -13.47 -8.27
N LEU A 72 -3.62 -12.96 -8.48
CA LEU A 72 -3.18 -12.41 -9.77
C LEU A 72 -2.79 -13.49 -10.79
N GLN A 73 -2.57 -14.74 -10.38
CA GLN A 73 -2.05 -15.81 -11.24
C GLN A 73 -2.79 -15.95 -12.59
N PRO A 74 -4.14 -15.95 -12.66
CA PRO A 74 -4.83 -16.06 -13.95
C PRO A 74 -4.53 -14.90 -14.92
N ILE A 75 -4.32 -13.69 -14.38
CA ILE A 75 -3.99 -12.48 -15.14
C ILE A 75 -2.51 -12.51 -15.52
N THR A 76 -1.64 -12.94 -14.62
CA THR A 76 -0.21 -13.19 -14.88
C THR A 76 -0.02 -14.19 -16.02
N ASP A 77 -0.72 -15.34 -15.98
CA ASP A 77 -0.65 -16.36 -17.02
C ASP A 77 -1.08 -15.80 -18.38
N LYS A 78 -2.11 -14.96 -18.40
CA LYS A 78 -2.65 -14.38 -19.63
C LYS A 78 -1.74 -13.31 -20.25
N TYR A 79 -1.19 -12.40 -19.45
CA TYR A 79 -0.51 -11.19 -19.96
C TYR A 79 0.99 -11.15 -19.71
N VAL A 80 1.47 -11.72 -18.61
CA VAL A 80 2.89 -11.64 -18.26
C VAL A 80 3.69 -12.72 -18.97
N THR A 81 3.20 -13.97 -18.97
CA THR A 81 3.89 -15.09 -19.64
C THR A 81 3.97 -14.93 -21.16
N THR A 82 3.08 -14.12 -21.73
CA THR A 82 3.03 -13.77 -23.15
C THR A 82 3.87 -12.53 -23.49
N GLY A 83 4.48 -11.89 -22.49
CA GLY A 83 5.36 -10.73 -22.65
C GLY A 83 4.64 -9.40 -22.90
N VAL A 84 3.33 -9.31 -22.60
CA VAL A 84 2.54 -8.08 -22.80
C VAL A 84 2.83 -7.03 -21.73
N ILE A 85 3.07 -7.46 -20.49
CA ILE A 85 3.37 -6.60 -19.34
C ILE A 85 4.30 -7.34 -18.38
N SER A 86 5.15 -6.62 -17.63
CA SER A 86 5.96 -7.22 -16.55
C SER A 86 5.10 -7.46 -15.30
N HIS A 87 5.56 -8.29 -14.36
CA HIS A 87 4.89 -8.43 -13.07
C HIS A 87 4.89 -7.09 -12.31
N ALA A 88 6.01 -6.36 -12.31
CA ALA A 88 6.14 -5.08 -11.61
C ALA A 88 5.14 -4.03 -12.14
N ASP A 89 4.98 -3.94 -13.46
CA ASP A 89 3.96 -3.07 -14.06
C ASP A 89 2.54 -3.58 -13.80
N LEU A 90 2.31 -4.90 -13.82
CA LEU A 90 1.01 -5.48 -13.51
C LEU A 90 0.59 -5.17 -12.06
N TRP A 91 1.49 -5.27 -11.09
CA TRP A 91 1.18 -4.99 -9.68
C TRP A 91 0.84 -3.53 -9.46
N THR A 92 1.59 -2.62 -10.10
CA THR A 92 1.32 -1.18 -10.14
C THR A 92 -0.08 -0.90 -10.70
N LEU A 93 -0.40 -1.47 -11.86
CA LEU A 93 -1.70 -1.31 -12.51
C LEU A 93 -2.83 -1.91 -11.66
N ALA A 94 -2.61 -3.08 -11.06
CA ALA A 94 -3.60 -3.78 -10.24
C ALA A 94 -4.03 -2.95 -9.03
N ALA A 95 -3.10 -2.27 -8.37
CA ALA A 95 -3.43 -1.37 -7.26
C ALA A 95 -4.23 -0.15 -7.72
N ASN A 96 -3.86 0.47 -8.83
CA ASN A 96 -4.55 1.67 -9.33
C ASN A 96 -5.98 1.33 -9.78
N VAL A 97 -6.17 0.20 -10.47
CA VAL A 97 -7.50 -0.32 -10.82
C VAL A 97 -8.30 -0.68 -9.57
N ALA A 98 -7.67 -1.25 -8.54
CA ALA A 98 -8.34 -1.55 -7.28
C ALA A 98 -8.84 -0.28 -6.55
N ILE A 99 -8.02 0.77 -6.48
CA ILE A 99 -8.39 2.06 -5.86
C ILE A 99 -9.61 2.65 -6.57
N GLU A 100 -9.56 2.76 -7.90
CA GLU A 100 -10.67 3.29 -8.70
C GLU A 100 -11.93 2.41 -8.59
N THR A 101 -11.77 1.08 -8.63
CA THR A 101 -12.90 0.14 -8.51
C THR A 101 -13.61 0.24 -7.15
N MET A 102 -12.88 0.59 -6.10
CA MET A 102 -13.42 0.80 -4.75
C MET A 102 -13.93 2.23 -4.51
N GLY A 103 -13.98 3.08 -5.55
CA GLY A 103 -14.54 4.44 -5.48
C GLY A 103 -13.52 5.56 -5.24
N GLY A 104 -12.23 5.22 -5.24
CA GLY A 104 -11.13 6.18 -5.11
C GLY A 104 -10.86 6.95 -6.41
N PRO A 105 -9.81 7.80 -6.42
CA PRO A 105 -9.45 8.57 -7.61
C PRO A 105 -8.92 7.68 -8.75
N THR A 106 -9.10 8.14 -9.98
CA THR A 106 -8.36 7.60 -11.14
C THR A 106 -6.89 8.01 -11.02
N ILE A 107 -6.00 7.02 -11.06
CA ILE A 107 -4.55 7.22 -10.92
C ILE A 107 -3.86 6.86 -12.24
N PRO A 108 -3.05 7.77 -12.84
CA PRO A 108 -2.30 7.44 -14.03
C PRO A 108 -1.27 6.33 -13.75
N THR A 109 -1.11 5.41 -14.69
CA THR A 109 -0.09 4.35 -14.61
C THR A 109 0.89 4.52 -15.75
N ARG A 110 2.18 4.71 -15.41
CA ARG A 110 3.28 4.62 -16.37
C ARG A 110 3.93 3.23 -16.30
N PHE A 111 4.45 2.77 -17.43
CA PHE A 111 4.96 1.42 -17.68
C PHE A 111 6.45 1.43 -18.05
N GLY A 112 7.10 0.27 -17.99
CA GLY A 112 8.52 0.09 -18.33
C GLY A 112 9.35 -0.53 -17.21
N ARG A 113 8.72 -1.00 -16.13
CA ARG A 113 9.43 -1.67 -15.03
C ARG A 113 9.96 -3.02 -15.48
N SER A 114 11.18 -3.34 -15.07
CA SER A 114 11.79 -4.63 -15.34
C SER A 114 11.59 -5.58 -14.16
N ASP A 115 11.22 -6.82 -14.46
CA ASP A 115 11.07 -7.85 -13.44
C ASP A 115 12.42 -8.34 -12.94
N ALA A 116 12.49 -8.53 -11.63
CA ALA A 116 13.59 -9.19 -10.96
C ALA A 116 13.76 -10.62 -11.50
N LYS A 117 15.00 -11.06 -11.67
CA LYS A 117 15.30 -12.41 -12.19
C LYS A 117 15.45 -13.46 -11.11
N SER A 118 15.77 -13.05 -9.90
CA SER A 118 15.93 -13.92 -8.73
C SER A 118 15.85 -13.13 -7.43
N SER A 119 15.81 -13.84 -6.30
CA SER A 119 15.87 -13.25 -4.96
C SER A 119 17.10 -12.35 -4.73
N ALA A 120 18.20 -12.55 -5.48
CA ALA A 120 19.41 -11.74 -5.40
C ALA A 120 19.23 -10.27 -5.85
N GLU A 121 18.14 -9.96 -6.54
CA GLU A 121 17.76 -8.59 -6.95
C GLU A 121 16.75 -7.94 -5.96
N SER A 122 16.48 -8.61 -4.84
CA SER A 122 15.73 -8.02 -3.71
C SER A 122 16.58 -6.98 -2.98
N VAL A 123 15.93 -6.08 -2.26
CA VAL A 123 16.61 -5.34 -1.20
C VAL A 123 17.09 -6.27 -0.07
N GLU A 124 18.08 -5.82 0.69
CA GLU A 124 18.75 -6.54 1.76
C GLU A 124 17.93 -6.68 3.05
N SER A 125 16.99 -5.75 3.29
CA SER A 125 16.15 -5.74 4.50
C SER A 125 14.93 -4.85 4.34
N GLN A 126 13.82 -5.24 4.95
CA GLN A 126 12.62 -4.41 5.15
C GLN A 126 12.83 -3.28 6.18
N VAL A 127 13.75 -3.46 7.13
CA VAL A 127 13.95 -2.53 8.25
C VAL A 127 14.55 -1.23 7.72
N GLY A 128 13.96 -0.10 8.13
CA GLY A 128 14.35 1.21 7.60
C GLY A 128 13.79 1.49 6.20
N ARG A 129 12.94 0.59 5.66
CA ARG A 129 12.29 0.77 4.36
C ARG A 129 10.77 0.85 4.47
N LEU A 130 10.15 0.05 5.34
CA LEU A 130 8.71 0.05 5.57
C LEU A 130 8.39 0.56 7.00
N PRO A 131 7.29 1.31 7.20
CA PRO A 131 6.90 1.78 8.52
C PRO A 131 6.37 0.64 9.40
N ASP A 132 6.61 0.74 10.70
CA ASP A 132 6.14 -0.20 11.70
C ASP A 132 4.89 0.38 12.37
N GLY A 133 3.83 -0.44 12.48
CA GLY A 133 2.54 0.00 13.02
C GLY A 133 2.56 0.39 14.50
N ASP A 134 3.57 -0.05 15.25
CA ASP A 134 3.74 0.22 16.69
C ASP A 134 4.59 1.45 16.99
N LYS A 135 4.99 2.24 15.98
CA LYS A 135 5.87 3.41 16.14
C LYS A 135 5.15 4.72 15.84
N GLY A 136 5.71 5.81 16.38
CA GLY A 136 5.16 7.17 16.27
C GLY A 136 5.71 7.98 15.09
N ILE A 137 5.46 9.29 15.14
CA ILE A 137 5.71 10.25 14.06
C ILE A 137 7.19 10.33 13.62
N ASP A 138 8.14 10.22 14.54
CA ASP A 138 9.57 10.26 14.22
C ASP A 138 9.97 9.06 13.33
N HIS A 139 9.44 7.87 13.62
CA HIS A 139 9.67 6.68 12.79
C HIS A 139 9.09 6.86 11.39
N LEU A 140 7.89 7.43 11.28
CA LEU A 140 7.31 7.72 9.96
C LEU A 140 8.23 8.63 9.15
N ARG A 141 8.74 9.71 9.75
CA ARG A 141 9.70 10.60 9.07
C ARG A 141 11.00 9.89 8.69
N ASP A 142 11.56 9.10 9.60
CA ASP A 142 12.79 8.33 9.37
C ASP A 142 12.67 7.37 8.17
N ILE A 143 11.47 6.82 7.94
CA ILE A 143 11.18 5.98 6.78
C ILE A 143 10.94 6.81 5.52
N PHE A 144 10.10 7.85 5.59
CA PHE A 144 9.55 8.50 4.41
C PHE A 144 10.39 9.66 3.87
N HIS A 145 11.03 10.46 4.73
CA HIS A 145 11.82 11.60 4.31
C HIS A 145 13.02 11.19 3.42
N PRO A 146 13.76 10.08 3.70
CA PRO A 146 14.82 9.60 2.81
C PRO A 146 14.33 9.10 1.43
N LYS A 147 13.01 8.97 1.23
CA LYS A 147 12.39 8.66 -0.06
C LYS A 147 11.84 9.92 -0.75
N GLY A 148 12.13 11.09 -0.18
CA GLY A 148 11.72 12.40 -0.66
C GLY A 148 10.29 12.80 -0.29
N PHE A 149 9.57 12.05 0.54
CA PHE A 149 8.19 12.39 0.94
C PHE A 149 8.15 13.47 2.02
N THR A 150 7.15 14.34 1.92
CA THR A 150 6.84 15.37 2.92
C THR A 150 5.88 14.83 3.98
N ASP A 151 5.73 15.54 5.10
CA ASP A 151 4.72 15.21 6.12
C ASP A 151 3.29 15.12 5.52
N LYS A 152 2.98 15.98 4.53
CA LYS A 152 1.71 15.91 3.80
C LYS A 152 1.55 14.63 3.00
N ASP A 153 2.62 14.20 2.32
CA ASP A 153 2.62 12.96 1.55
C ASP A 153 2.42 11.75 2.46
N ILE A 154 3.03 11.76 3.66
CA ILE A 154 2.88 10.68 4.64
C ILE A 154 1.41 10.57 5.07
N VAL A 155 0.79 11.67 5.48
CA VAL A 155 -0.62 11.67 5.89
C VAL A 155 -1.53 11.25 4.73
N ALA A 156 -1.26 11.72 3.52
CA ALA A 156 -2.04 11.34 2.34
C ALA A 156 -1.93 9.83 2.09
N LEU A 157 -0.72 9.26 2.05
CA LEU A 157 -0.50 7.83 1.82
C LEU A 157 -1.12 6.95 2.91
N SER A 158 -1.06 7.38 4.18
CA SER A 158 -1.75 6.70 5.29
C SER A 158 -3.26 6.57 5.06
N GLY A 159 -3.87 7.46 4.28
CA GLY A 159 -5.28 7.38 3.88
C GLY A 159 -5.65 6.10 3.12
N ALA A 160 -4.69 5.35 2.56
CA ALA A 160 -4.94 4.03 1.98
C ALA A 160 -5.47 3.01 3.01
N HIS A 161 -5.23 3.23 4.31
CA HIS A 161 -5.85 2.46 5.39
C HIS A 161 -7.38 2.64 5.46
N THR A 162 -8.00 3.49 4.64
CA THR A 162 -9.46 3.54 4.51
C THR A 162 -10.07 2.21 4.01
N VAL A 163 -9.26 1.38 3.34
CA VAL A 163 -9.65 0.04 2.89
C VAL A 163 -8.82 -1.06 3.57
N GLY A 164 -9.39 -2.26 3.62
CA GLY A 164 -8.74 -3.45 4.15
C GLY A 164 -8.77 -3.55 5.66
N ARG A 165 -7.84 -4.38 6.17
CA ARG A 165 -7.71 -4.67 7.59
C ARG A 165 -6.35 -5.25 7.92
N CYS A 166 -5.99 -5.22 9.20
CA CYS A 166 -4.95 -6.05 9.76
C CYS A 166 -5.44 -7.49 9.96
N HIS A 167 -4.47 -8.42 9.97
CA HIS A 167 -4.69 -9.84 10.20
C HIS A 167 -3.64 -10.38 11.19
N ALA A 168 -4.11 -11.02 12.25
CA ALA A 168 -3.29 -11.54 13.33
C ALA A 168 -2.20 -12.52 12.85
N ASP A 169 -2.49 -13.34 11.84
CA ASP A 169 -1.56 -14.32 11.25
C ASP A 169 -0.56 -13.70 10.24
N ARG A 170 -0.64 -12.40 9.98
CA ARG A 170 0.25 -11.67 9.05
C ARG A 170 1.12 -10.65 9.78
N SER A 171 0.49 -9.72 10.47
CA SER A 171 1.15 -8.58 11.11
C SER A 171 1.07 -8.62 12.64
N GLY A 172 0.32 -9.56 13.22
CA GLY A 172 0.03 -9.60 14.66
C GLY A 172 -1.06 -8.63 15.11
N PHE A 173 -1.24 -7.50 14.42
CA PHE A 173 -2.42 -6.63 14.53
C PHE A 173 -3.69 -7.29 13.95
N ASP A 174 -4.89 -6.91 14.42
CA ASP A 174 -6.14 -7.48 13.92
C ASP A 174 -7.31 -6.48 13.96
N GLY A 175 -7.97 -6.31 12.82
CA GLY A 175 -9.18 -5.48 12.70
C GLY A 175 -9.14 -4.56 11.48
N PRO A 176 -10.31 -4.14 10.96
CA PRO A 176 -10.39 -3.13 9.92
C PRO A 176 -10.18 -1.73 10.49
N TRP A 177 -9.66 -0.80 9.69
CA TRP A 177 -9.53 0.60 10.08
C TRP A 177 -10.87 1.36 10.02
N THR A 178 -11.73 0.99 9.07
CA THR A 178 -13.02 1.64 8.81
C THR A 178 -14.18 0.64 8.84
N GLU A 179 -15.40 1.14 8.99
CA GLU A 179 -16.60 0.29 8.95
C GLU A 179 -16.92 -0.23 7.54
N GLN A 180 -16.39 0.43 6.50
CA GLN A 180 -16.57 0.07 5.09
C GLN A 180 -15.22 -0.25 4.44
N PRO A 181 -14.55 -1.37 4.80
CA PRO A 181 -13.17 -1.66 4.41
C PRO A 181 -12.99 -1.99 2.91
N LEU A 182 -14.03 -1.84 2.09
CA LEU A 182 -13.99 -2.01 0.63
C LEU A 182 -14.38 -0.73 -0.11
N SER A 183 -14.53 0.40 0.59
CA SER A 183 -14.80 1.72 0.01
C SER A 183 -13.57 2.60 0.16
N PHE A 184 -13.01 3.03 -0.95
CA PHE A 184 -11.89 3.97 -0.94
C PHE A 184 -12.43 5.40 -0.86
N ASP A 185 -12.60 5.89 0.37
CA ASP A 185 -13.12 7.22 0.70
C ASP A 185 -12.31 7.86 1.84
N ASN A 186 -12.76 8.99 2.40
CA ASN A 186 -12.07 9.64 3.52
C ASN A 186 -12.47 9.13 4.92
N SER A 187 -13.12 7.96 5.04
CA SER A 187 -13.58 7.39 6.31
C SER A 187 -12.44 7.16 7.29
N TYR A 188 -11.24 6.79 6.83
CA TYR A 188 -10.06 6.67 7.71
C TYR A 188 -9.82 7.93 8.55
N PHE A 189 -9.85 9.13 7.93
CA PHE A 189 -9.62 10.39 8.63
C PHE A 189 -10.83 10.81 9.47
N THR A 190 -12.05 10.64 8.94
CA THR A 190 -13.26 11.04 9.68
C THR A 190 -13.50 10.16 10.90
N GLU A 191 -13.33 8.84 10.80
CA GLU A 191 -13.46 7.92 11.92
C GLU A 191 -12.35 8.17 12.97
N MET A 192 -11.10 8.36 12.54
CA MET A 192 -9.98 8.67 13.43
C MET A 192 -10.24 9.89 14.32
N LEU A 193 -10.85 10.95 13.76
CA LEU A 193 -11.12 12.19 14.50
C LEU A 193 -12.37 12.11 15.39
N ASN A 194 -13.35 11.26 15.06
CA ASN A 194 -14.67 11.28 15.68
C ASN A 194 -14.97 10.07 16.59
N LYS A 195 -14.15 9.03 16.56
CA LYS A 195 -14.32 7.84 17.41
C LYS A 195 -13.37 7.85 18.60
N GLU A 196 -13.84 7.28 19.70
CA GLU A 196 -13.03 7.03 20.89
C GLU A 196 -12.44 5.61 20.82
N TYR A 197 -11.12 5.52 20.71
CA TYR A 197 -10.42 4.24 20.67
C TYR A 197 -9.77 3.93 22.02
N VAL A 198 -9.99 2.71 22.52
CA VAL A 198 -9.38 2.21 23.77
C VAL A 198 -8.20 1.31 23.47
N ASP A 199 -7.22 1.27 24.38
CA ASP A 199 -6.04 0.42 24.22
C ASP A 199 -6.41 -1.07 24.18
N GLU A 200 -5.81 -1.79 23.23
CA GLU A 200 -5.93 -3.23 23.07
C GLU A 200 -4.55 -3.82 22.74
N THR A 201 -4.18 -4.89 23.45
CA THR A 201 -3.04 -5.72 23.07
C THR A 201 -3.57 -6.96 22.38
N THR A 202 -3.17 -7.22 21.14
CA THR A 202 -3.61 -8.41 20.41
C THR A 202 -3.06 -9.70 21.03
N ALA A 203 -3.60 -10.85 20.62
CA ALA A 203 -3.11 -12.16 21.07
C ALA A 203 -1.61 -12.38 20.72
N GLN A 204 -1.11 -11.69 19.69
CA GLN A 204 0.29 -11.72 19.25
C GLN A 204 1.16 -10.69 19.98
N GLY A 205 0.60 -9.94 20.94
CA GLY A 205 1.33 -8.96 21.74
C GLY A 205 1.49 -7.59 21.08
N CYS A 206 0.82 -7.34 19.95
CA CYS A 206 0.92 -6.05 19.26
C CYS A 206 0.01 -5.00 19.93
N PRO A 207 0.50 -3.77 20.17
CA PRO A 207 -0.30 -2.70 20.74
C PRO A 207 -1.12 -1.98 19.66
N GLN A 208 -2.44 -1.99 19.77
CA GLN A 208 -3.34 -1.21 18.92
C GLN A 208 -4.39 -0.49 19.76
N LYS A 209 -5.20 0.37 19.15
CA LYS A 209 -6.41 0.88 19.78
C LYS A 209 -7.64 0.46 19.01
N LYS A 210 -8.75 0.24 19.71
CA LYS A 210 -9.99 -0.29 19.14
C LYS A 210 -11.19 0.51 19.58
N HIS A 211 -12.10 0.78 18.64
CA HIS A 211 -13.39 1.38 18.94
C HIS A 211 -14.37 0.27 19.38
N ALA A 212 -14.90 0.37 20.60
CA ALA A 212 -15.72 -0.68 21.20
C ALA A 212 -17.02 -0.96 20.43
N GLY A 213 -17.62 0.07 19.82
CA GLY A 213 -18.91 -0.07 19.14
C GLY A 213 -18.84 -0.73 17.77
N THR A 214 -17.77 -0.49 17.01
CA THR A 214 -17.65 -0.92 15.60
C THR A 214 -16.58 -1.98 15.41
N GLY A 215 -15.70 -2.18 16.39
CA GLY A 215 -14.55 -3.06 16.29
C GLY A 215 -13.46 -2.58 15.33
N THR A 216 -13.57 -1.34 14.82
CA THR A 216 -12.51 -0.74 14.00
C THR A 216 -11.30 -0.40 14.86
N VAL A 217 -10.12 -0.42 14.25
CA VAL A 217 -8.84 -0.27 14.94
C VAL A 217 -8.02 0.86 14.37
N MET A 218 -7.11 1.39 15.18
CA MET A 218 -6.05 2.29 14.78
C MET A 218 -4.74 1.76 15.36
N LEU A 219 -3.70 1.76 14.54
CA LEU A 219 -2.35 1.45 14.96
C LEU A 219 -1.75 2.64 15.70
N ILE A 220 -0.62 2.42 16.38
CA ILE A 220 0.11 3.53 17.03
C ILE A 220 0.58 4.55 15.97
N SER A 221 1.02 4.05 14.81
CA SER A 221 1.41 4.88 13.67
C SER A 221 0.25 5.69 13.08
N ASP A 222 -0.98 5.18 13.14
CA ASP A 222 -2.16 5.90 12.66
C ASP A 222 -2.50 7.07 13.59
N LEU A 223 -2.49 6.83 14.90
CA LEU A 223 -2.82 7.88 15.88
C LEU A 223 -1.71 8.92 16.04
N ALA A 224 -0.47 8.58 15.69
CA ALA A 224 0.63 9.54 15.59
C ALA A 224 0.35 10.66 14.58
N LEU A 225 -0.53 10.44 13.60
CA LEU A 225 -0.93 11.48 12.64
C LEU A 225 -1.76 12.60 13.31
N LEU A 226 -2.27 12.39 14.53
CA LEU A 226 -2.96 13.42 15.30
C LEU A 226 -2.00 14.39 16.01
N GLU A 227 -0.70 14.18 15.90
CA GLU A 227 0.33 15.11 16.37
C GLU A 227 0.58 16.24 15.34
N GLN A 228 1.04 17.41 15.81
CA GLN A 228 1.36 18.51 14.90
C GLN A 228 2.73 18.32 14.24
N PRO A 229 2.92 18.71 12.95
CA PRO A 229 1.95 19.36 12.07
C PRO A 229 1.08 18.40 11.24
N PHE A 230 1.14 17.09 11.46
CA PHE A 230 0.41 16.10 10.66
C PHE A 230 -1.11 16.26 10.78
N ARG A 231 -1.58 16.61 11.99
CA ARG A 231 -2.99 16.77 12.30
C ARG A 231 -3.69 17.77 11.37
N GLU A 232 -3.01 18.83 10.93
CA GLU A 232 -3.58 19.80 9.99
C GLU A 232 -4.04 19.14 8.68
N TYR A 233 -3.28 18.17 8.18
CA TYR A 233 -3.64 17.41 6.99
C TYR A 233 -4.72 16.36 7.26
N VAL A 234 -4.72 15.74 8.45
CA VAL A 234 -5.80 14.82 8.87
C VAL A 234 -7.15 15.55 8.89
N GLU A 235 -7.20 16.73 9.52
CA GLU A 235 -8.41 17.57 9.58
C GLU A 235 -8.83 18.07 8.19
N LEU A 236 -7.88 18.44 7.34
CA LEU A 236 -8.14 18.80 5.95
C LEU A 236 -8.80 17.66 5.17
N TYR A 237 -8.21 16.46 5.20
CA TYR A 237 -8.70 15.30 4.43
C TYR A 237 -10.01 14.74 4.98
N ALA A 238 -10.23 14.81 6.30
CA ALA A 238 -11.53 14.48 6.89
C ALA A 238 -12.64 15.43 6.43
N LYS A 239 -12.32 16.71 6.21
CA LYS A 239 -13.28 17.73 5.77
C LYS A 239 -13.52 17.68 4.25
N ASP A 240 -12.51 17.35 3.46
CA ASP A 240 -12.54 17.41 2.00
C ASP A 240 -11.89 16.18 1.36
N GLN A 241 -12.74 15.24 0.93
CA GLN A 241 -12.32 14.04 0.22
C GLN A 241 -11.68 14.36 -1.15
N GLY A 242 -12.09 15.43 -1.83
CA GLY A 242 -11.52 15.83 -3.11
C GLY A 242 -10.05 16.22 -2.96
N VAL A 243 -9.75 17.01 -1.94
CA VAL A 243 -8.36 17.40 -1.60
C VAL A 243 -7.54 16.18 -1.17
N PHE A 244 -8.12 15.28 -0.37
CA PHE A 244 -7.47 14.00 -0.03
C PHE A 244 -7.10 13.22 -1.29
N PHE A 245 -8.04 13.03 -2.21
CA PHE A 245 -7.82 12.28 -3.45
C PHE A 245 -6.76 12.90 -4.35
N GLU A 246 -6.72 14.23 -4.45
CA GLU A 246 -5.71 14.93 -5.24
C GLU A 246 -4.30 14.72 -4.67
N ASP A 247 -4.13 14.91 -3.36
CA ASP A 247 -2.83 14.77 -2.71
C ASP A 247 -2.39 13.30 -2.59
N PHE A 248 -3.34 12.38 -2.34
CA PHE A 248 -3.09 10.93 -2.38
C PHE A 248 -2.60 10.51 -3.77
N THR A 249 -3.25 10.94 -4.85
CA THR A 249 -2.84 10.59 -6.21
C THR A 249 -1.40 11.02 -6.50
N LYS A 250 -1.02 12.24 -6.11
CA LYS A 250 0.37 12.75 -6.30
C LYS A 250 1.38 11.92 -5.50
N ALA A 251 1.09 11.66 -4.22
CA ALA A 251 1.99 10.90 -3.36
C ALA A 251 2.09 9.43 -3.79
N TRP A 252 0.98 8.83 -4.23
CA TRP A 252 0.91 7.45 -4.70
C TRP A 252 1.65 7.23 -6.02
N VAL A 253 1.48 8.14 -7.00
CA VAL A 253 2.27 8.12 -8.25
C VAL A 253 3.76 8.21 -7.92
N LYS A 254 4.15 9.16 -7.07
CA LYS A 254 5.55 9.31 -6.64
C LYS A 254 6.09 8.03 -5.97
N LEU A 255 5.30 7.38 -5.12
CA LEU A 255 5.68 6.10 -4.53
C LEU A 255 5.95 5.04 -5.61
N GLN A 256 5.00 4.81 -6.51
CA GLN A 256 5.11 3.75 -7.52
C GLN A 256 6.25 3.99 -8.53
N GLU A 257 6.74 5.22 -8.65
CA GLU A 257 7.73 5.63 -9.65
C GLU A 257 9.10 5.96 -9.07
N ASN A 258 9.21 6.02 -7.75
CA ASN A 258 10.44 6.33 -7.06
C ASN A 258 11.54 5.32 -7.45
N GLY A 259 12.69 5.83 -7.88
CA GLY A 259 13.82 5.00 -8.34
C GLY A 259 13.68 4.44 -9.75
N CYS A 260 12.62 4.76 -10.48
CA CYS A 260 12.43 4.36 -11.87
C CYS A 260 13.00 5.40 -12.85
N GLU A 261 13.57 4.90 -13.94
CA GLU A 261 14.01 5.71 -15.07
C GLU A 261 13.31 5.22 -16.35
N GLY A 262 12.99 6.14 -17.26
CA GLY A 262 12.47 5.78 -18.59
C GLY A 262 11.04 5.24 -18.62
N LEU A 263 10.22 5.51 -17.60
CA LEU A 263 8.80 5.12 -17.61
C LEU A 263 8.02 5.82 -18.74
N ARG A 264 7.05 5.10 -19.30
CA ARG A 264 6.26 5.46 -20.49
C ARG A 264 4.77 5.53 -20.15
N GLU A 265 4.04 6.48 -20.72
CA GLU A 265 2.57 6.59 -20.55
C GLU A 265 1.79 5.42 -21.20
N THR A 266 2.44 4.68 -22.09
CA THR A 266 1.82 3.59 -22.85
C THR A 266 2.56 2.29 -22.60
N LEU A 267 1.79 1.20 -22.51
CA LEU A 267 2.29 -0.18 -22.44
C LEU A 267 3.18 -0.51 -23.66
#